data_AF-A0A5F0LMC7-F1
#
_entry.id   AF-A0A5F0LMC7-F1
#
_cell.length_a   1.000
_cell.length_b   1.000
_cell.length_c   1.000
_cell.angle_alpha   90.00
_cell.angle_beta   90.00
_cell.angle_gamma   90.00
#
_symmetry.space_group_name_H-M   'P 1'
#
loop_
_entity.id
_entity.type
_entity.pdbx_description
1 polymer ?
#
loop_
_entity_poly.entity_id
_entity_poly.type
_entity_poly.pdbx_seq_one_letter_code
_entity_poly.pdbx_strand_id
1 'polypeptide(L)'
;MKFLFLKMRVIWRRFRHGLQARYEHHGEHGPQLEVLMRRADPDSAWHDRANWMIDVAEWVRHQPKVSLLDAEGWRRVKHQRVRAMLDWLDVHRDIRRQVQGCLQKTLREASGPELFSVTGLPHEPAFFTELTERAFKMVLPRHLSPSELPTLFAAMFPDPDDAEWLLELDQELQERLWKLAADDGISHTYWQQIEEALTYLTTVVVADGISPAFRQRLDPKIPLQATPFMALRREMEAYLRASPHDEGPLRSARMLIAVCQAQTDRIYAHLDEYGVSVSLVYRIERMRAQLTRMGRLIDVRSATWREPKTGRGAGRVQLLLADLIAAHHSRSSVRSLVRRSFALLARKMVERSADHGEHYIARDSAGYRAMLKAACIGGLVTAFTVLGKIALARLGLAHFFEGVFASINYAFSFLVIAALGGVLATKQPAVTAPALAAKMGELDTVDGLRALIGETAMLLRSQAAAIFGNLIAVIPTMLLITAGFLLASGTTLMTPEKARAALHSLSLVGPAPLYAALTGILLWLSSLAAGFADNWFALRRLREALAHQRRLVHALGAARAARWAIWLERHVATIVGNVSLGVLLGMGPVVAEFF
;
A
#
# COMPACT_ATOMS: atom_id res chain seq x y z
N MET A 1 -9.81 -33.52 -9.63
CA MET A 1 -10.43 -32.30 -9.07
C MET A 1 -10.54 -32.28 -7.53
N LYS A 2 -11.13 -33.29 -6.86
CA LYS A 2 -11.32 -33.31 -5.38
C LYS A 2 -10.04 -33.11 -4.56
N PHE A 3 -8.92 -33.71 -4.97
CA PHE A 3 -7.62 -33.58 -4.29
C PHE A 3 -7.02 -32.16 -4.35
N LEU A 4 -7.24 -31.44 -5.47
CA LEU A 4 -6.77 -30.06 -5.64
C LEU A 4 -7.57 -29.11 -4.76
N PHE A 5 -8.88 -29.35 -4.66
CA PHE A 5 -9.81 -28.59 -3.82
C PHE A 5 -9.52 -28.79 -2.33
N LEU A 6 -9.20 -30.02 -1.89
CA LEU A 6 -8.76 -30.28 -0.52
C LEU A 6 -7.44 -29.58 -0.20
N LYS A 7 -6.44 -29.64 -1.11
CA LYS A 7 -5.17 -28.92 -0.94
C LYS A 7 -5.39 -27.41 -0.85
N MET A 8 -6.20 -26.82 -1.74
CA MET A 8 -6.54 -25.39 -1.67
C MET A 8 -7.28 -25.05 -0.38
N ARG A 9 -8.18 -25.90 0.11
CA ARG A 9 -8.92 -25.67 1.37
C ARG A 9 -8.01 -25.77 2.61
N VAL A 10 -7.01 -26.65 2.60
CA VAL A 10 -6.00 -26.75 3.67
C VAL A 10 -5.05 -25.55 3.64
N ILE A 11 -4.58 -25.14 2.45
CA ILE A 11 -3.75 -23.94 2.26
C ILE A 11 -4.53 -22.69 2.68
N TRP A 12 -5.81 -22.58 2.30
CA TRP A 12 -6.70 -21.48 2.69
C TRP A 12 -6.96 -21.45 4.20
N ARG A 13 -7.15 -22.60 4.85
CA ARG A 13 -7.25 -22.68 6.32
C ARG A 13 -5.95 -22.23 7.01
N ARG A 14 -4.78 -22.70 6.56
CA ARG A 14 -3.47 -22.28 7.10
C ARG A 14 -3.21 -20.80 6.88
N PHE A 15 -3.62 -20.27 5.72
CA PHE A 15 -3.50 -18.85 5.38
C PHE A 15 -4.42 -17.97 6.23
N ARG A 16 -5.67 -18.40 6.47
CA ARG A 16 -6.70 -17.65 7.20
C ARG A 16 -6.49 -17.68 8.72
N HIS A 17 -6.05 -18.82 9.27
CA HIS A 17 -5.83 -18.94 10.71
C HIS A 17 -4.43 -18.47 11.15
N GLY A 18 -3.43 -18.41 10.27
CA GLY A 18 -2.07 -18.03 10.66
C GLY A 18 -1.57 -18.79 11.91
N LEU A 19 -0.60 -18.23 12.63
CA LEU A 19 -0.15 -18.78 13.92
C LEU A 19 -1.24 -18.80 15.01
N GLN A 20 -2.43 -18.21 14.78
CA GLN A 20 -3.54 -18.18 15.75
C GLN A 20 -4.07 -19.58 16.08
N ALA A 21 -3.95 -20.55 15.16
CA ALA A 21 -4.37 -21.93 15.42
C ALA A 21 -3.53 -22.64 16.50
N ARG A 22 -2.34 -22.14 16.87
CA ARG A 22 -1.57 -22.66 18.01
C ARG A 22 -2.11 -22.21 19.36
N TYR A 23 -2.82 -21.08 19.42
CA TYR A 23 -3.25 -20.44 20.67
C TYR A 23 -4.73 -20.66 21.01
N GLU A 24 -5.56 -21.05 20.04
CA GLU A 24 -7.00 -21.26 20.23
C GLU A 24 -7.36 -22.46 21.14
N HIS A 25 -6.40 -23.35 21.49
CA HIS A 25 -6.72 -24.64 22.12
C HIS A 25 -6.22 -24.89 23.55
N HIS A 26 -5.39 -24.05 24.16
CA HIS A 26 -4.84 -24.35 25.50
C HIS A 26 -5.15 -23.24 26.49
N GLY A 27 -6.01 -23.53 27.47
CA GLY A 27 -6.38 -22.64 28.58
C GLY A 27 -5.27 -22.41 29.60
N GLU A 28 -4.05 -22.87 29.33
CA GLU A 28 -2.89 -22.69 30.21
C GLU A 28 -1.90 -21.71 29.58
N HIS A 29 -1.83 -20.51 30.15
CA HIS A 29 -0.91 -19.45 29.69
C HIS A 29 0.57 -19.78 29.99
N GLY A 30 0.86 -20.63 30.98
CA GLY A 30 2.22 -21.00 31.41
C GLY A 30 3.02 -21.78 30.36
N PRO A 31 2.52 -22.93 29.85
CA PRO A 31 3.23 -23.72 28.83
C PRO A 31 3.46 -22.96 27.52
N GLN A 32 2.53 -22.08 27.15
CA GLN A 32 2.66 -21.23 25.96
C GLN A 32 3.78 -20.20 26.11
N LEU A 33 3.86 -19.55 27.27
CA LEU A 33 4.90 -18.59 27.60
C LEU A 33 6.28 -19.25 27.55
N GLU A 34 6.43 -20.44 28.14
CA GLU A 34 7.70 -21.18 28.12
C GLU A 34 8.16 -21.49 26.69
N VAL A 35 7.28 -22.06 25.86
CA VAL A 35 7.60 -22.38 24.46
C VAL A 35 7.97 -21.11 23.68
N LEU A 36 7.30 -19.98 23.96
CA LEU A 36 7.55 -18.73 23.28
C LEU A 36 8.89 -18.09 23.69
N MET A 37 9.22 -18.10 24.98
CA MET A 37 10.48 -17.53 25.48
C MET A 37 11.69 -18.39 25.07
N ARG A 38 11.57 -19.72 25.06
CA ARG A 38 12.63 -20.63 24.60
C ARG A 38 12.96 -20.54 23.10
N ARG A 39 12.09 -19.92 22.30
CA ARG A 39 12.35 -19.64 20.88
C ARG A 39 13.27 -18.43 20.67
N ALA A 40 13.60 -17.68 21.72
CA ALA A 40 14.50 -16.54 21.61
C ALA A 40 15.92 -17.04 21.28
N ASP A 41 16.41 -16.69 20.10
CA ASP A 41 17.75 -17.03 19.63
C ASP A 41 18.49 -15.76 19.23
N PRO A 42 19.49 -15.31 20.02
CA PRO A 42 20.31 -14.16 19.66
C PRO A 42 21.10 -14.34 18.36
N ASP A 43 21.40 -15.57 17.94
CA ASP A 43 22.24 -15.85 16.78
C ASP A 43 21.45 -15.99 15.47
N SER A 44 20.12 -16.03 15.55
CA SER A 44 19.27 -16.07 14.37
C SER A 44 19.38 -14.80 13.53
N ALA A 45 18.92 -14.85 12.27
CA ALA A 45 18.85 -13.65 11.44
C ALA A 45 17.94 -12.58 12.06
N TRP A 46 18.18 -11.30 11.74
CA TRP A 46 17.39 -10.18 12.28
C TRP A 46 15.88 -10.38 12.11
N HIS A 47 15.45 -10.84 10.93
CA HIS A 47 14.05 -11.10 10.61
C HIS A 47 13.40 -12.13 11.55
N ASP A 48 14.15 -13.17 11.96
CA ASP A 48 13.64 -14.20 12.85
C ASP A 48 13.47 -13.67 14.28
N ARG A 49 14.42 -12.85 14.74
CA ARG A 49 14.32 -12.15 16.03
C ARG A 49 13.17 -11.15 16.04
N ALA A 50 13.03 -10.34 14.99
CA ALA A 50 11.94 -9.39 14.82
C ALA A 50 10.57 -10.11 14.77
N ASN A 51 10.47 -11.24 14.07
CA ASN A 51 9.26 -12.07 14.05
C ASN A 51 8.94 -12.66 15.43
N TRP A 52 9.95 -13.10 16.18
CA TRP A 52 9.77 -13.55 17.55
C TRP A 52 9.26 -12.41 18.46
N MET A 53 9.78 -11.20 18.35
CA MET A 53 9.26 -10.03 19.10
C MET A 53 7.79 -9.75 18.77
N ILE A 54 7.40 -9.89 17.50
CA ILE A 54 6.00 -9.77 17.07
C ILE A 54 5.14 -10.90 17.66
N ASP A 55 5.63 -12.14 17.69
CA ASP A 55 4.93 -13.27 18.33
C ASP A 55 4.71 -13.02 19.83
N VAL A 56 5.69 -12.41 20.53
CA VAL A 56 5.56 -11.99 21.94
C VAL A 56 4.50 -10.91 22.10
N ALA A 57 4.52 -9.87 21.26
CA ALA A 57 3.49 -8.83 21.27
C ALA A 57 2.09 -9.40 20.99
N GLU A 58 1.97 -10.32 20.02
CA GLU A 58 0.72 -11.01 19.68
C GLU A 58 0.20 -11.84 20.87
N TRP A 59 1.07 -12.54 21.60
CA TRP A 59 0.70 -13.30 22.80
C TRP A 59 0.19 -12.40 23.94
N VAL A 60 0.90 -11.31 24.25
CA VAL A 60 0.46 -10.33 25.27
C VAL A 60 -0.95 -9.84 24.94
N ARG A 61 -1.24 -9.62 23.66
CA ARG A 61 -2.46 -9.00 23.18
C ARG A 61 -3.57 -9.96 22.80
N HIS A 62 -3.32 -11.26 22.83
CA HIS A 62 -4.27 -12.24 22.30
C HIS A 62 -5.63 -12.15 23.00
N GLN A 63 -6.66 -11.77 22.24
CA GLN A 63 -8.05 -11.77 22.69
C GLN A 63 -8.80 -12.93 22.00
N PRO A 64 -9.52 -13.77 22.75
CA PRO A 64 -10.41 -14.78 22.19
C PRO A 64 -11.54 -14.08 21.42
N LYS A 65 -12.02 -14.75 20.35
CA LYS A 65 -13.06 -14.21 19.46
C LYS A 65 -14.40 -13.92 20.16
N VAL A 66 -14.63 -14.57 21.30
CA VAL A 66 -15.78 -14.33 22.17
C VAL A 66 -15.22 -14.00 23.55
N SER A 67 -15.52 -12.80 24.04
CA SER A 67 -15.17 -12.36 25.38
C SER A 67 -16.34 -11.59 26.00
N LEU A 68 -16.51 -11.76 27.31
CA LEU A 68 -17.46 -11.01 28.12
C LEU A 68 -16.82 -9.76 28.77
N LEU A 69 -15.51 -9.57 28.59
CA LEU A 69 -14.78 -8.43 29.12
C LEU A 69 -14.91 -7.22 28.19
N ASP A 70 -15.09 -6.05 28.81
CA ASP A 70 -14.99 -4.75 28.15
C ASP A 70 -13.53 -4.38 27.81
N ALA A 71 -13.34 -3.23 27.17
CA ALA A 71 -12.01 -2.77 26.76
C ALA A 71 -11.05 -2.62 27.96
N GLU A 72 -11.53 -2.09 29.09
CA GLU A 72 -10.75 -1.92 30.32
C GLU A 72 -10.36 -3.27 30.93
N GLY A 73 -11.30 -4.22 31.00
CA GLY A 73 -11.03 -5.60 31.42
C GLY A 73 -9.92 -6.24 30.59
N TRP A 74 -9.92 -6.04 29.27
CA TRP A 74 -8.86 -6.54 28.41
C TRP A 74 -7.51 -5.85 28.59
N ARG A 75 -7.48 -4.54 28.88
CA ARG A 75 -6.23 -3.84 29.20
C ARG A 75 -5.60 -4.42 30.48
N ARG A 76 -6.40 -4.68 31.51
CA ARG A 76 -5.95 -5.36 32.74
C ARG A 76 -5.35 -6.74 32.47
N VAL A 77 -5.98 -7.55 31.61
CA VAL A 77 -5.44 -8.87 31.22
C VAL A 77 -4.09 -8.73 30.51
N LYS A 78 -3.94 -7.75 29.60
CA LYS A 78 -2.64 -7.49 28.94
C LYS A 78 -1.56 -7.13 29.96
N HIS A 79 -1.86 -6.28 30.97
CA HIS A 79 -0.92 -5.96 32.05
C HIS A 79 -0.53 -7.19 32.87
N GLN A 80 -1.51 -8.02 33.25
CA GLN A 80 -1.26 -9.26 33.99
C GLN A 80 -0.36 -10.23 33.20
N ARG A 81 -0.54 -10.33 31.88
CA ARG A 81 0.32 -11.16 31.03
C ARG A 81 1.75 -10.65 30.95
N VAL A 82 1.95 -9.33 30.85
CA VAL A 82 3.29 -8.73 30.91
C VAL A 82 3.95 -9.01 32.25
N ARG A 83 3.22 -8.82 33.36
CA ARG A 83 3.72 -9.12 34.70
C ARG A 83 4.10 -10.60 34.83
N ALA A 84 3.21 -11.51 34.45
CA ALA A 84 3.47 -12.96 34.49
C ALA A 84 4.68 -13.37 33.62
N MET A 85 4.84 -12.74 32.45
CA MET A 85 6.02 -12.95 31.60
C MET A 85 7.31 -12.55 32.31
N LEU A 86 7.33 -11.36 32.91
CA LEU A 86 8.52 -10.85 33.61
C LEU A 86 8.83 -11.68 34.86
N ASP A 87 7.81 -12.05 35.64
CA ASP A 87 7.97 -12.88 36.84
C ASP A 87 8.53 -14.26 36.48
N TRP A 88 8.05 -14.86 35.38
CA TRP A 88 8.56 -16.14 34.88
C TRP A 88 10.03 -16.04 34.41
N LEU A 89 10.40 -14.94 33.75
CA LEU A 89 11.79 -14.68 33.33
C LEU A 89 12.73 -14.42 34.52
N ASP A 90 12.23 -13.84 35.62
CA ASP A 90 13.00 -13.66 36.85
C ASP A 90 13.38 -14.99 37.50
N VAL A 91 12.49 -16.00 37.39
CA VAL A 91 12.75 -17.38 37.83
C VAL A 91 13.72 -18.10 36.88
N HIS A 92 13.60 -17.90 35.57
CA HIS A 92 14.39 -18.60 34.54
C HIS A 92 15.54 -17.75 33.98
N ARG A 93 16.59 -17.58 34.78
CA ARG A 93 17.72 -16.66 34.46
C ARG A 93 18.44 -16.96 33.15
N ASP A 94 18.62 -18.22 32.78
CA ASP A 94 19.31 -18.59 31.54
C ASP A 94 18.51 -18.18 30.30
N ILE A 95 17.19 -18.41 30.34
CA ILE A 95 16.26 -18.01 29.27
C ILE A 95 16.15 -16.49 29.22
N ARG A 96 16.12 -15.81 30.37
CA ARG A 96 16.14 -14.35 30.43
C ARG A 96 17.34 -13.75 29.70
N ARG A 97 18.54 -14.34 29.83
CA ARG A 97 19.73 -13.87 29.10
C ARG A 97 19.58 -14.03 27.58
N GLN A 98 18.98 -15.12 27.12
CA GLN A 98 18.70 -15.33 25.69
C GLN A 98 17.68 -14.32 25.16
N VAL A 99 16.57 -14.13 25.89
CA VAL A 99 15.52 -13.13 25.58
C VAL A 99 16.13 -11.73 25.53
N GLN A 100 16.92 -11.36 26.53
CA GLN A 100 17.61 -10.08 26.60
C GLN A 100 18.58 -9.88 25.43
N GLY A 101 19.43 -10.87 25.13
CA GLY A 101 20.36 -10.80 23.99
C GLY A 101 19.64 -10.68 22.65
N CYS A 102 18.53 -11.40 22.48
CA CYS A 102 17.70 -11.33 21.28
C CYS A 102 17.07 -9.94 21.09
N LEU A 103 16.48 -9.37 22.15
CA LEU A 103 15.92 -8.01 22.14
C LEU A 103 17.00 -6.98 21.85
N GLN A 104 18.07 -6.97 22.63
CA GLN A 104 19.13 -5.97 22.56
C GLN A 104 19.83 -5.99 21.19
N LYS A 105 20.15 -7.16 20.65
CA LYS A 105 20.78 -7.28 19.33
C LYS A 105 19.84 -6.80 18.22
N THR A 106 18.55 -7.10 18.32
CA THR A 106 17.55 -6.62 17.35
C THR A 106 17.39 -5.12 17.39
N LEU A 107 17.35 -4.51 18.57
CA LEU A 107 17.27 -3.04 18.73
C LEU A 107 18.56 -2.33 18.30
N ARG A 108 19.74 -2.92 18.54
CA ARG A 108 21.03 -2.37 18.07
C ARG A 108 21.15 -2.37 16.55
N GLU A 109 20.66 -3.43 15.89
CA GLU A 109 20.65 -3.53 14.43
C GLU A 109 19.53 -2.70 13.79
N ALA A 110 18.43 -2.46 14.52
CA ALA A 110 17.35 -1.58 14.09
C ALA A 110 17.70 -0.11 14.37
N SER A 111 18.63 0.43 13.58
CA SER A 111 19.09 1.81 13.70
C SER A 111 18.39 2.74 12.72
N GLY A 112 17.94 3.92 13.19
CA GLY A 112 17.49 4.99 12.31
C GLY A 112 16.63 6.06 13.00
N PRO A 113 16.83 7.37 12.69
CA PRO A 113 16.00 8.43 13.26
C PRO A 113 14.55 8.40 12.77
N GLU A 114 14.21 7.60 11.75
CA GLU A 114 12.88 7.54 11.13
C GLU A 114 11.77 7.14 12.10
N LEU A 115 12.09 6.36 13.15
CA LEU A 115 11.11 6.07 14.21
C LEU A 115 10.59 7.37 14.82
N PHE A 116 11.48 8.32 15.10
CA PHE A 116 11.15 9.57 15.78
C PHE A 116 10.74 10.68 14.80
N SER A 117 11.35 10.72 13.61
CA SER A 117 11.21 11.82 12.64
C SER A 117 10.13 11.59 11.57
N VAL A 118 9.77 10.34 11.26
CA VAL A 118 8.90 9.99 10.13
C VAL A 118 7.64 9.26 10.60
N THR A 119 7.74 8.39 11.61
CA THR A 119 6.62 7.53 12.03
C THR A 119 5.40 8.32 12.46
N GLY A 120 4.27 8.06 11.79
CA GLY A 120 2.97 8.73 12.03
C GLY A 120 2.85 10.15 11.47
N LEU A 121 3.95 10.75 10.96
CA LEU A 121 3.95 12.12 10.46
C LEU A 121 3.48 12.22 9.00
N PRO A 122 2.91 13.38 8.59
CA PRO A 122 2.47 13.53 7.20
C PRO A 122 3.65 13.52 6.22
N HIS A 123 3.64 12.59 5.27
CA HIS A 123 4.55 12.59 4.13
C HIS A 123 3.83 13.15 2.91
N GLU A 124 4.46 13.90 2.02
CA GLU A 124 3.80 14.18 0.73
C GLU A 124 3.97 12.95 -0.19
N PRO A 125 2.96 12.08 -0.32
CA PRO A 125 2.71 11.48 -1.61
C PRO A 125 1.34 11.92 -2.11
N ALA A 126 1.12 11.79 -3.41
CA ALA A 126 -0.19 12.01 -3.99
C ALA A 126 -1.25 11.24 -3.19
N PHE A 127 -2.37 11.88 -2.85
CA PHE A 127 -3.52 11.32 -2.12
C PHE A 127 -3.86 9.87 -2.53
N PHE A 128 -3.82 9.59 -3.84
CA PHE A 128 -4.05 8.27 -4.38
C PHE A 128 -3.01 7.25 -3.93
N THR A 129 -1.72 7.58 -3.95
CA THR A 129 -0.66 6.73 -3.39
C THR A 129 -1.00 6.36 -1.96
N GLU A 130 -1.38 7.33 -1.12
CA GLU A 130 -1.73 7.08 0.28
C GLU A 130 -3.04 6.27 0.44
N LEU A 131 -4.05 6.50 -0.40
CA LEU A 131 -5.31 5.76 -0.39
C LEU A 131 -5.10 4.29 -0.80
N THR A 132 -4.38 4.05 -1.89
CA THR A 132 -3.97 2.70 -2.29
C THR A 132 -3.05 2.09 -1.23
N GLU A 133 -2.19 2.87 -0.57
CA GLU A 133 -1.32 2.37 0.50
C GLU A 133 -2.15 1.80 1.62
N ARG A 134 -3.18 2.53 2.04
CA ARG A 134 -4.03 2.17 3.16
C ARG A 134 -4.97 1.02 2.79
N ALA A 135 -5.57 1.04 1.61
CA ALA A 135 -6.42 -0.05 1.11
C ALA A 135 -5.61 -1.35 0.93
N PHE A 136 -4.38 -1.27 0.40
CA PHE A 136 -3.51 -2.44 0.27
C PHE A 136 -2.86 -2.85 1.59
N LYS A 137 -2.62 -1.95 2.56
CA LYS A 137 -2.22 -2.31 3.94
C LYS A 137 -3.25 -3.22 4.62
N MET A 138 -4.52 -3.18 4.21
CA MET A 138 -5.55 -4.12 4.69
C MET A 138 -5.45 -5.50 4.04
N VAL A 139 -4.82 -5.63 2.86
CA VAL A 139 -4.87 -6.84 2.02
C VAL A 139 -3.50 -7.53 1.87
N LEU A 140 -2.39 -6.78 1.89
CA LEU A 140 -1.04 -7.26 1.65
C LEU A 140 -0.11 -7.12 2.88
N PRO A 141 0.80 -8.09 3.07
CA PRO A 141 1.77 -8.10 4.18
C PRO A 141 2.80 -6.95 4.06
N ARG A 142 3.29 -6.47 5.20
CA ARG A 142 4.43 -5.54 5.26
C ARG A 142 5.74 -6.32 5.24
N HIS A 143 6.72 -5.86 4.46
CA HIS A 143 8.10 -6.33 4.56
C HIS A 143 8.70 -5.79 5.86
N LEU A 144 9.41 -6.62 6.61
CA LEU A 144 10.25 -6.16 7.71
C LEU A 144 11.66 -6.07 7.13
N SER A 145 12.32 -4.92 7.23
CA SER A 145 13.74 -4.75 6.89
C SER A 145 14.50 -4.35 8.16
N PRO A 146 15.76 -4.78 8.35
CA PRO A 146 16.58 -4.35 9.49
C PRO A 146 16.68 -2.83 9.63
N SER A 147 16.62 -2.10 8.51
CA SER A 147 16.65 -0.63 8.45
C SER A 147 15.33 0.04 8.81
N GLU A 148 14.25 -0.70 9.06
CA GLU A 148 12.91 -0.15 9.24
C GLU A 148 12.34 -0.43 10.63
N LEU A 149 12.96 0.15 11.66
CA LEU A 149 12.40 0.19 13.03
C LEU A 149 10.93 0.67 13.08
N PRO A 150 10.48 1.66 12.28
CA PRO A 150 9.06 2.01 12.17
C PRO A 150 8.15 0.85 11.80
N THR A 151 8.61 -0.05 10.93
CA THR A 151 7.82 -1.18 10.44
C THR A 151 7.70 -2.27 11.51
N LEU A 152 8.77 -2.55 12.24
CA LEU A 152 8.73 -3.43 13.43
C LEU A 152 7.80 -2.86 14.50
N PHE A 153 7.95 -1.57 14.83
CA PHE A 153 7.10 -0.87 15.78
C PHE A 153 5.60 -1.00 15.41
N ALA A 154 5.29 -0.72 14.15
CA ALA A 154 3.93 -0.82 13.63
C ALA A 154 3.37 -2.24 13.60
N ALA A 155 4.22 -3.28 13.58
CA ALA A 155 3.82 -4.68 13.63
C ALA A 155 3.62 -5.18 15.08
N MET A 156 4.34 -4.60 16.05
CA MET A 156 4.15 -4.85 17.48
C MET A 156 2.91 -4.15 18.04
N PHE A 157 2.52 -3.02 17.44
CA PHE A 157 1.37 -2.19 17.85
C PHE A 157 0.27 -2.05 16.76
N PRO A 158 -0.38 -3.14 16.27
CA PRO A 158 -1.44 -3.06 15.26
C PRO A 158 -2.79 -2.44 15.65
N ASP A 159 -3.05 -2.03 16.90
CA ASP A 159 -4.37 -1.52 17.34
C ASP A 159 -4.26 -0.11 17.95
N PRO A 160 -5.16 0.84 17.63
CA PRO A 160 -5.20 2.14 18.31
C PRO A 160 -5.25 2.05 19.85
N ASP A 161 -5.92 1.03 20.40
CA ASP A 161 -6.06 0.83 21.86
C ASP A 161 -4.72 0.51 22.55
N ASP A 162 -3.67 0.21 21.79
CA ASP A 162 -2.34 -0.02 22.33
C ASP A 162 -1.73 1.24 22.94
N ALA A 163 -2.11 2.43 22.45
CA ALA A 163 -1.64 3.68 23.02
C ALA A 163 -2.17 3.86 24.45
N GLU A 164 -3.47 3.59 24.66
CA GLU A 164 -4.10 3.65 25.98
C GLU A 164 -3.54 2.58 26.92
N TRP A 165 -3.43 1.34 26.43
CA TRP A 165 -2.83 0.24 27.20
C TRP A 165 -1.42 0.57 27.66
N LEU A 166 -0.61 1.17 26.78
CA LEU A 166 0.76 1.56 27.11
C LEU A 166 0.77 2.61 28.20
N LEU A 167 -0.09 3.65 28.12
CA LEU A 167 -0.19 4.73 29.11
C LEU A 167 -0.63 4.26 30.50
N GLU A 168 -1.38 3.16 30.58
CA GLU A 168 -1.86 2.58 31.85
C GLU A 168 -0.83 1.64 32.53
N LEU A 169 0.32 1.35 31.92
CA LEU A 169 1.37 0.53 32.55
C LEU A 169 1.93 1.22 33.81
N ASP A 170 2.09 0.46 34.89
CA ASP A 170 2.72 0.93 36.12
C ASP A 170 4.22 1.19 35.93
N GLN A 171 4.79 2.08 36.74
CA GLN A 171 6.21 2.45 36.65
C GLN A 171 7.13 1.24 36.88
N GLU A 172 6.73 0.32 37.76
CA GLU A 172 7.50 -0.89 38.05
C GLU A 172 7.65 -1.82 36.84
N LEU A 173 6.56 -2.15 36.13
CA LEU A 173 6.67 -2.98 34.92
C LEU A 173 7.43 -2.25 33.81
N GLN A 174 7.28 -0.93 33.70
CA GLN A 174 8.05 -0.13 32.75
C GLN A 174 9.56 -0.27 32.99
N GLU A 175 10.02 -0.11 34.23
CA GLU A 175 11.43 -0.24 34.59
C GLU A 175 11.95 -1.67 34.34
N ARG A 176 11.13 -2.68 34.63
CA ARG A 176 11.48 -4.09 34.38
C ARG A 176 11.57 -4.39 32.88
N LEU A 177 10.65 -3.88 32.07
CA LEU A 177 10.69 -4.00 30.60
C LEU A 177 11.91 -3.28 30.02
N TRP A 178 12.22 -2.08 30.52
CA TRP A 178 13.40 -1.33 30.08
C TRP A 178 14.69 -2.09 30.38
N LYS A 179 14.85 -2.62 31.60
CA LYS A 179 16.01 -3.44 31.98
C LYS A 179 16.14 -4.73 31.16
N LEU A 180 15.03 -5.25 30.64
CA LEU A 180 15.04 -6.43 29.78
C LEU A 180 15.43 -6.09 28.34
N ALA A 181 14.96 -4.96 27.81
CA ALA A 181 15.09 -4.61 26.40
C ALA A 181 16.33 -3.76 26.07
N ALA A 182 16.74 -2.87 26.97
CA ALA A 182 17.77 -1.87 26.71
C ALA A 182 18.92 -1.93 27.72
N ASP A 183 20.07 -1.46 27.29
CA ASP A 183 21.25 -1.18 28.11
C ASP A 183 21.74 0.25 27.84
N ASP A 184 22.84 0.65 28.49
CA ASP A 184 23.38 2.00 28.35
C ASP A 184 23.80 2.33 26.91
N GLY A 185 24.27 1.32 26.16
CA GLY A 185 24.67 1.47 24.76
C GLY A 185 23.47 1.76 23.85
N ILE A 186 22.39 0.99 23.99
CA ILE A 186 21.13 1.20 23.27
C ILE A 186 20.52 2.56 23.64
N SER A 187 20.56 2.92 24.92
CA SER A 187 20.09 4.22 25.40
C SER A 187 20.84 5.37 24.70
N HIS A 188 22.17 5.29 24.65
CA HIS A 188 23.01 6.26 23.96
C HIS A 188 22.68 6.38 22.47
N THR A 189 22.49 5.26 21.78
CA THR A 189 22.10 5.26 20.35
C THR A 189 20.74 5.90 20.14
N TYR A 190 19.74 5.62 20.99
CA TYR A 190 18.44 6.29 20.89
C TYR A 190 18.54 7.79 21.15
N TRP A 191 19.44 8.24 22.03
CA TRP A 191 19.68 9.67 22.22
C TRP A 191 20.20 10.35 20.96
N GLN A 192 21.20 9.75 20.32
CA GLN A 192 21.71 10.25 19.04
C GLN A 192 20.61 10.29 17.97
N GLN A 193 19.79 9.24 17.88
CA GLN A 193 18.66 9.19 16.94
C GLN A 193 17.59 10.26 17.23
N ILE A 194 17.33 10.58 18.50
CA ILE A 194 16.40 11.65 18.88
C ILE A 194 16.96 13.02 18.47
N GLU A 195 18.26 13.26 18.65
CA GLU A 195 18.91 14.50 18.23
C GLU A 195 18.96 14.65 16.71
N GLU A 196 19.25 13.56 15.99
CA GLU A 196 19.15 13.50 14.54
C GLU A 196 17.72 13.75 14.05
N ALA A 197 16.73 13.17 14.73
CA ALA A 197 15.32 13.40 14.42
C ALA A 197 14.90 14.85 14.66
N LEU A 198 15.34 15.48 15.77
CA LEU A 198 15.10 16.90 16.03
C LEU A 198 15.74 17.78 14.95
N THR A 199 16.95 17.45 14.50
CA THR A 199 17.64 18.14 13.41
C THR A 199 16.83 18.03 12.12
N TYR A 200 16.44 16.81 11.73
CA TYR A 200 15.62 16.55 10.54
C TYR A 200 14.29 17.31 10.58
N LEU A 201 13.53 17.18 11.68
CA LEU A 201 12.23 17.84 11.84
C LEU A 201 12.35 19.35 11.73
N THR A 202 13.39 19.92 12.35
CA THR A 202 13.68 21.36 12.27
C THR A 202 13.95 21.78 10.83
N THR A 203 14.77 21.03 10.09
CA THR A 203 15.07 21.31 8.68
C THR A 203 13.81 21.29 7.81
N VAL A 204 12.92 20.30 8.00
CA VAL A 204 11.68 20.20 7.21
C VAL A 204 10.70 21.32 7.56
N VAL A 205 10.49 21.60 8.85
CA VAL A 205 9.63 22.72 9.31
C VAL A 205 10.14 24.04 8.77
N VAL A 206 11.46 24.25 8.79
CA VAL A 206 12.13 25.41 8.20
C VAL A 206 11.83 25.52 6.71
N ALA A 207 12.03 24.45 5.95
CA ALA A 207 11.84 24.45 4.50
C ALA A 207 10.40 24.80 4.10
N ASP A 208 9.41 24.26 4.83
CA ASP A 208 8.01 24.61 4.62
C ASP A 208 7.71 26.05 5.06
N GLY A 209 8.22 26.47 6.22
CA GLY A 209 7.95 27.78 6.83
C GLY A 209 8.52 28.96 6.05
N ILE A 210 9.62 28.75 5.31
CA ILE A 210 10.19 29.77 4.42
C ILE A 210 9.73 29.64 2.96
N SER A 211 8.89 28.66 2.65
CA SER A 211 8.36 28.50 1.30
C SER A 211 7.56 29.74 0.86
N PRO A 212 7.47 30.06 -0.43
CA PRO A 212 6.68 31.19 -0.92
C PRO A 212 5.21 31.12 -0.45
N ALA A 213 4.65 29.92 -0.37
CA ALA A 213 3.26 29.70 0.05
C ALA A 213 2.99 30.11 1.51
N PHE A 214 3.95 29.88 2.41
CA PHE A 214 3.88 30.34 3.80
C PHE A 214 4.27 31.82 3.92
N ARG A 215 5.31 32.26 3.21
CA ARG A 215 5.81 33.64 3.28
C ARG A 215 4.82 34.69 2.82
N GLN A 216 4.06 34.43 1.76
CA GLN A 216 3.01 35.37 1.30
C GLN A 216 1.92 35.61 2.35
N ARG A 217 1.79 34.72 3.33
CA ARG A 217 0.78 34.76 4.40
C ARG A 217 1.36 35.17 5.75
N LEU A 218 2.68 35.30 5.83
CA LEU A 218 3.39 36.00 6.89
C LEU A 218 3.42 37.50 6.55
N ASP A 219 3.81 38.34 7.51
CA ASP A 219 4.00 39.76 7.24
C ASP A 219 5.11 39.94 6.18
N PRO A 220 4.81 40.52 5.00
CA PRO A 220 5.75 40.63 3.88
C PRO A 220 6.96 41.53 4.20
N LYS A 221 6.91 42.31 5.28
CA LYS A 221 8.01 43.18 5.71
C LYS A 221 9.07 42.48 6.54
N ILE A 222 8.82 41.24 6.99
CA ILE A 222 9.76 40.50 7.84
C ILE A 222 10.91 39.93 6.99
N PRO A 223 12.18 40.28 7.28
CA PRO A 223 13.32 39.64 6.64
C PRO A 223 13.33 38.13 6.87
N LEU A 224 13.80 37.34 5.89
CA LEU A 224 13.82 35.87 5.97
C LEU A 224 14.45 35.35 7.28
N GLN A 225 15.57 35.94 7.69
CA GLN A 225 16.31 35.56 8.91
C GLN A 225 15.58 35.92 10.21
N ALA A 226 14.63 36.86 10.16
CA ALA A 226 13.83 37.29 11.31
C ALA A 226 12.52 36.49 11.43
N THR A 227 12.25 35.56 10.51
CA THR A 227 11.06 34.70 10.60
C THR A 227 11.14 33.76 11.80
N PRO A 228 10.01 33.43 12.45
CA PRO A 228 9.99 32.51 13.59
C PRO A 228 10.57 31.13 13.26
N PHE A 229 10.41 30.66 12.01
CA PHE A 229 10.97 29.39 11.54
C PHE A 229 12.51 29.42 11.46
N MET A 230 13.12 30.53 11.01
CA MET A 230 14.58 30.69 11.04
C MET A 230 15.12 30.83 12.46
N ALA A 231 14.40 31.55 13.32
CA ALA A 231 14.73 31.62 14.74
C ALA A 231 14.69 30.23 15.38
N LEU A 232 13.68 29.40 15.06
CA LEU A 232 13.53 28.05 15.59
C LEU A 232 14.76 27.19 15.26
N ARG A 233 15.28 27.30 14.03
CA ARG A 233 16.52 26.61 13.62
C ARG A 233 17.68 26.98 14.54
N ARG A 234 17.93 28.27 14.74
CA ARG A 234 19.07 28.75 15.54
C ARG A 234 18.97 28.29 17.00
N GLU A 235 17.80 28.46 17.63
CA GLU A 235 17.63 28.06 19.03
C GLU A 235 17.63 26.55 19.20
N MET A 236 17.16 25.78 18.20
CA MET A 236 17.28 24.33 18.22
C MET A 236 18.73 23.88 18.08
N GLU A 237 19.50 24.46 17.15
CA GLU A 237 20.94 24.17 17.02
C GLU A 237 21.69 24.52 18.32
N ALA A 238 21.35 25.64 18.96
CA ALA A 238 21.89 26.02 20.26
C ALA A 238 21.53 25.01 21.35
N TYR A 239 20.26 24.57 21.41
CA TYR A 239 19.79 23.55 22.36
C TYR A 239 20.47 22.19 22.16
N LEU A 240 20.70 21.76 20.92
CA LEU A 240 21.36 20.50 20.63
C LEU A 240 22.84 20.53 20.99
N ARG A 241 23.52 21.68 20.83
CA ARG A 241 24.93 21.86 21.24
C ARG A 241 25.12 22.14 22.73
N ALA A 242 24.09 22.68 23.39
CA ALA A 242 24.15 23.03 24.80
C ALA A 242 24.25 21.78 25.69
N SER A 243 24.86 21.97 26.87
CA SER A 243 24.80 20.96 27.91
C SER A 243 23.35 20.70 28.29
N PRO A 244 22.93 19.44 28.52
CA PRO A 244 21.55 19.10 28.83
C PRO A 244 20.96 19.75 30.10
N HIS A 245 21.82 20.31 30.95
CA HIS A 245 21.46 21.01 32.17
C HIS A 245 21.16 22.50 31.95
N ASP A 246 21.40 23.03 30.75
CA ASP A 246 21.19 24.44 30.44
C ASP A 246 19.69 24.73 30.17
N GLU A 247 19.07 25.45 31.09
CA GLU A 247 17.67 25.87 31.04
C GLU A 247 17.41 26.98 30.02
N GLY A 248 18.43 27.73 29.61
CA GLY A 248 18.29 28.84 28.66
C GLY A 248 17.85 28.35 27.28
N PRO A 249 18.70 27.56 26.57
CA PRO A 249 18.41 27.03 25.25
C PRO A 249 17.15 26.16 25.21
N LEU A 250 16.87 25.40 26.28
CA LEU A 250 15.64 24.61 26.39
C LEU A 250 14.38 25.49 26.38
N ARG A 251 14.38 26.57 27.17
CA ARG A 251 13.25 27.52 27.23
C ARG A 251 13.07 28.22 25.88
N SER A 252 14.17 28.67 25.25
CA SER A 252 14.14 29.29 23.92
C SER A 252 13.57 28.35 22.85
N ALA A 253 14.02 27.09 22.81
CA ALA A 253 13.53 26.10 21.86
C ALA A 253 12.02 25.82 22.04
N ARG A 254 11.56 25.62 23.29
CA ARG A 254 10.13 25.42 23.58
C ARG A 254 9.28 26.63 23.19
N MET A 255 9.76 27.84 23.52
CA MET A 255 9.08 29.08 23.16
C MET A 255 8.92 29.18 21.64
N LEU A 256 9.98 28.92 20.86
CA LEU A 256 9.90 29.03 19.41
C LEU A 256 9.08 27.94 18.75
N ILE A 257 9.00 26.74 19.32
CA ILE A 257 8.03 25.73 18.87
C ILE A 257 6.60 26.27 19.04
N ALA A 258 6.27 26.83 20.20
CA ALA A 258 4.94 27.40 20.46
C ALA A 258 4.63 28.60 19.54
N VAL A 259 5.61 29.48 19.31
CA VAL A 259 5.46 30.59 18.36
C VAL A 259 5.22 30.06 16.94
N CYS A 260 5.98 29.05 16.49
CA CYS A 260 5.77 28.45 15.17
C CYS A 260 4.38 27.80 15.06
N GLN A 261 3.91 27.11 16.09
CA GLN A 261 2.55 26.55 16.13
C GLN A 261 1.49 27.64 15.97
N ALA A 262 1.60 28.74 16.72
CA ALA A 262 0.67 29.87 16.63
C ALA A 262 0.70 30.53 15.23
N GLN A 263 1.87 30.64 14.59
CA GLN A 263 1.96 31.15 13.22
C GLN A 263 1.31 30.19 12.22
N THR A 264 1.55 28.89 12.34
CA THR A 264 0.91 27.86 11.52
C THR A 264 -0.62 27.92 11.64
N ASP A 265 -1.14 28.14 12.85
CA ASP A 265 -2.57 28.28 13.11
C ASP A 265 -3.17 29.56 12.50
N ARG A 266 -2.43 30.67 12.56
CA ARG A 266 -2.83 31.93 11.91
C ARG A 266 -2.89 31.79 10.39
N ILE A 267 -1.89 31.12 9.79
CA ILE A 267 -1.86 30.85 8.34
C ILE A 267 -3.03 29.94 7.94
N TYR A 268 -3.38 28.96 8.78
CA TYR A 268 -4.55 28.12 8.55
C TYR A 268 -5.86 28.91 8.57
N ALA A 269 -6.06 29.79 9.56
CA ALA A 269 -7.25 30.65 9.62
C ALA A 269 -7.39 31.56 8.40
N HIS A 270 -6.29 32.09 7.87
CA HIS A 270 -6.27 32.92 6.67
C HIS A 270 -6.61 32.15 5.38
N LEU A 271 -6.42 30.82 5.35
CA LEU A 271 -6.81 29.98 4.19
C LEU A 271 -8.31 29.79 4.04
N ASP A 272 -9.02 29.80 5.16
CA ASP A 272 -10.48 29.63 5.19
C ASP A 272 -11.19 30.83 4.55
N GLU A 273 -10.52 32.00 4.53
CA GLU A 273 -11.07 33.28 4.07
C GLU A 273 -10.72 33.64 2.61
N TYR A 274 -9.56 33.21 2.09
CA TYR A 274 -9.04 33.64 0.77
C TYR A 274 -8.82 32.51 -0.26
N GLY A 275 -9.38 31.32 -0.01
CA GLY A 275 -9.38 30.20 -0.95
C GLY A 275 -8.29 29.14 -0.68
N VAL A 276 -8.66 27.88 -0.94
CA VAL A 276 -7.98 26.69 -0.42
C VAL A 276 -7.03 26.08 -1.44
N SER A 277 -5.72 26.13 -1.16
CA SER A 277 -4.74 25.23 -1.79
C SER A 277 -4.63 23.96 -0.94
N VAL A 278 -5.08 22.82 -1.49
CA VAL A 278 -5.05 21.53 -0.77
C VAL A 278 -3.63 21.10 -0.40
N SER A 279 -2.65 21.40 -1.25
CA SER A 279 -1.23 21.13 -0.94
C SER A 279 -0.74 21.98 0.24
N LEU A 280 -1.25 23.20 0.40
CA LEU A 280 -0.90 24.06 1.52
C LEU A 280 -1.55 23.60 2.83
N VAL A 281 -2.83 23.21 2.80
CA VAL A 281 -3.50 22.60 3.96
C VAL A 281 -2.75 21.36 4.44
N TYR A 282 -2.29 20.52 3.51
CA TYR A 282 -1.48 19.35 3.85
C TYR A 282 -0.16 19.71 4.55
N ARG A 283 0.55 20.71 4.02
CA ARG A 283 1.82 21.21 4.61
C ARG A 283 1.62 21.82 6.00
N ILE A 284 0.50 22.49 6.24
CA ILE A 284 0.16 23.04 7.56
C ILE A 284 -0.07 21.92 8.56
N GLU A 285 -0.89 20.92 8.20
CA GLU A 285 -1.14 19.76 9.07
C GLU A 285 0.14 18.96 9.32
N ARG A 286 1.03 18.87 8.31
CA ARG A 286 2.40 18.36 8.45
C ARG A 286 3.21 19.12 9.48
N MET A 287 3.28 20.43 9.33
CA MET A 287 4.04 21.27 10.23
C MET A 287 3.52 21.19 11.67
N ARG A 288 2.19 21.17 11.88
CA ARG A 288 1.58 20.98 13.21
C ARG A 288 2.02 19.67 13.87
N ALA A 289 1.95 18.57 13.13
CA ALA A 289 2.35 17.26 13.63
C ALA A 289 3.86 17.21 13.93
N GLN A 290 4.68 17.81 13.07
CA GLN A 290 6.14 17.88 13.26
C GLN A 290 6.51 18.73 14.49
N LEU A 291 5.92 19.91 14.66
CA LEU A 291 6.15 20.77 15.82
C LEU A 291 5.72 20.10 17.13
N THR A 292 4.59 19.38 17.11
CA THR A 292 4.14 18.59 18.27
C THR A 292 5.13 17.48 18.61
N ARG A 293 5.62 16.74 17.60
CA ARG A 293 6.63 15.70 17.76
C ARG A 293 7.94 16.27 18.31
N MET A 294 8.39 17.42 17.81
CA MET A 294 9.58 18.12 18.33
C MET A 294 9.44 18.42 19.82
N GLY A 295 8.28 18.90 20.27
CA GLY A 295 7.99 19.13 21.68
C GLY A 295 8.13 17.85 22.52
N ARG A 296 7.59 16.71 22.05
CA ARG A 296 7.72 15.41 22.73
C ARG A 296 9.17 14.94 22.81
N LEU A 297 9.94 15.09 21.74
CA LEU A 297 11.35 14.69 21.71
C LEU A 297 12.20 15.55 22.65
N ILE A 298 11.93 16.86 22.75
CA ILE A 298 12.55 17.75 23.74
C ILE A 298 12.19 17.34 25.17
N ASP A 299 10.94 16.95 25.43
CA ASP A 299 10.51 16.48 26.75
C ASP A 299 11.23 15.20 27.16
N VAL A 300 11.39 14.24 26.25
CA VAL A 300 12.15 13.01 26.52
C VAL A 300 13.63 13.33 26.75
N ARG A 301 14.25 14.13 25.87
CA ARG A 301 15.65 14.56 26.01
C ARG A 301 15.85 15.26 27.36
N SER A 302 15.06 16.27 27.70
CA SER A 302 15.25 17.03 28.95
C SER A 302 14.97 16.23 30.23
N ALA A 303 14.05 15.26 30.21
CA ALA A 303 13.69 14.47 31.40
C ALA A 303 14.74 13.42 31.78
N THR A 304 15.42 12.81 30.80
CA THR A 304 16.41 11.77 31.08
C THR A 304 17.72 12.31 31.65
N TRP A 305 18.04 13.58 31.39
CA TRP A 305 19.23 14.22 31.95
C TRP A 305 19.05 14.75 33.37
N ARG A 306 17.86 15.24 33.73
CA ARG A 306 17.64 15.89 35.04
C ARG A 306 17.55 14.91 36.20
N GLU A 307 16.95 13.75 35.98
CA GLU A 307 16.68 12.80 37.06
C GLU A 307 16.83 11.34 36.59
N PRO A 308 18.05 10.88 36.25
CA PRO A 308 18.30 9.51 35.78
C PRO A 308 17.89 8.41 36.78
N LYS A 309 17.60 8.76 38.05
CA LYS A 309 17.29 7.81 39.13
C LYS A 309 15.84 7.85 39.64
N THR A 310 14.99 8.80 39.22
CA THR A 310 13.63 8.97 39.79
C THR A 310 12.51 8.32 38.98
N GLY A 311 12.83 7.68 37.85
CA GLY A 311 11.88 7.01 36.97
C GLY A 311 10.88 7.94 36.25
N ARG A 312 10.91 9.26 36.48
CA ARG A 312 10.12 10.25 35.71
C ARG A 312 10.46 10.27 34.22
N GLY A 313 11.69 9.88 33.85
CA GLY A 313 12.10 9.70 32.45
C GLY A 313 11.30 8.61 31.73
N ALA A 314 10.91 7.54 32.44
CA ALA A 314 10.14 6.44 31.87
C ALA A 314 8.75 6.89 31.40
N GLY A 315 8.06 7.72 32.19
CA GLY A 315 6.75 8.26 31.82
C GLY A 315 6.78 9.17 30.58
N ARG A 316 7.89 9.89 30.33
CA ARG A 316 8.05 10.71 29.11
C ARG A 316 8.30 9.85 27.87
N VAL A 317 9.10 8.78 28.00
CA VAL A 317 9.29 7.79 26.93
C VAL A 317 7.97 7.09 26.60
N GLN A 318 7.21 6.68 27.62
CA GLN A 318 5.89 6.08 27.48
C GLN A 318 4.93 7.00 26.70
N LEU A 319 4.89 8.29 27.04
CA LEU A 319 4.07 9.27 26.34
C LEU A 319 4.49 9.45 24.87
N LEU A 320 5.80 9.44 24.58
CA LEU A 320 6.30 9.48 23.21
C LEU A 320 5.88 8.23 22.44
N LEU A 321 6.05 7.03 23.01
CA LEU A 321 5.65 5.77 22.38
C LEU A 321 4.13 5.73 22.12
N ALA A 322 3.31 6.20 23.06
CA ALA A 322 1.86 6.32 22.87
C ALA A 322 1.50 7.29 21.74
N ASP A 323 2.17 8.44 21.66
CA ASP A 323 2.03 9.39 20.54
C ASP A 323 2.41 8.75 19.20
N LEU A 324 3.52 7.99 19.14
CA LEU A 324 3.93 7.25 17.94
C LEU A 324 2.86 6.25 17.49
N ILE A 325 2.28 5.49 18.42
CA ILE A 325 1.21 4.51 18.15
C ILE A 325 -0.04 5.23 17.62
N ALA A 326 -0.52 6.26 18.32
CA ALA A 326 -1.72 7.00 17.94
C ALA A 326 -1.55 7.73 16.59
N ALA A 327 -0.39 8.36 16.36
CA ALA A 327 -0.06 9.03 15.11
C ALA A 327 0.00 8.02 13.93
N HIS A 328 0.59 6.84 14.15
CA HIS A 328 0.62 5.77 13.15
C HIS A 328 -0.77 5.22 12.81
N HIS A 329 -1.67 5.08 13.78
CA HIS A 329 -3.02 4.57 13.53
C HIS A 329 -3.95 5.59 12.86
N SER A 330 -3.94 6.84 13.31
CA SER A 330 -4.71 7.92 12.68
C SER A 330 -4.34 8.09 11.18
N ARG A 331 -3.06 7.83 10.86
CA ARG A 331 -2.50 7.72 9.51
C ARG A 331 -2.96 6.49 8.74
N SER A 332 -3.20 5.36 9.37
CA SER A 332 -3.55 4.14 8.63
C SER A 332 -5.01 4.10 8.17
N SER A 333 -5.87 4.94 8.72
CA SER A 333 -7.33 4.94 8.48
C SER A 333 -7.74 5.48 7.10
N VAL A 334 -8.38 4.67 6.27
CA VAL A 334 -8.93 5.07 4.95
C VAL A 334 -10.04 6.14 5.08
N ARG A 335 -10.90 6.01 6.10
CA ARG A 335 -12.01 6.94 6.37
C ARG A 335 -11.52 8.36 6.67
N SER A 336 -10.37 8.48 7.35
CA SER A 336 -9.78 9.78 7.70
C SER A 336 -9.22 10.51 6.47
N LEU A 337 -8.82 9.78 5.42
CA LEU A 337 -8.27 10.32 4.18
C LEU A 337 -9.38 10.78 3.22
N VAL A 338 -10.41 9.96 3.02
CA VAL A 338 -11.54 10.25 2.10
C VAL A 338 -12.30 11.51 2.53
N ARG A 339 -12.48 11.72 3.84
CA ARG A 339 -13.14 12.93 4.39
C ARG A 339 -12.36 14.22 4.11
N ARG A 340 -11.05 14.15 3.80
CA ARG A 340 -10.17 15.33 3.71
C ARG A 340 -9.88 15.82 2.29
N SER A 341 -10.19 15.09 1.21
CA SER A 341 -9.55 15.42 -0.09
C SER A 341 -10.36 15.15 -1.37
N PHE A 342 -11.67 15.38 -1.34
CA PHE A 342 -12.54 15.26 -2.54
C PHE A 342 -12.12 16.16 -3.73
N ALA A 343 -11.40 17.27 -3.48
CA ALA A 343 -11.05 18.26 -4.50
C ALA A 343 -9.87 17.87 -5.44
N LEU A 344 -9.11 16.82 -5.13
CA LEU A 344 -7.86 16.47 -5.86
C LEU A 344 -8.02 15.39 -6.94
N LEU A 345 -9.21 14.76 -7.02
CA LEU A 345 -9.49 13.63 -7.90
C LEU A 345 -9.38 13.96 -9.40
N ALA A 346 -9.68 15.22 -9.78
CA ALA A 346 -9.88 15.58 -11.18
C ALA A 346 -8.59 15.99 -11.93
N ARG A 347 -7.53 16.43 -11.24
CA ARG A 347 -6.46 17.22 -11.90
C ARG A 347 -5.18 16.44 -12.25
N LYS A 348 -4.95 15.24 -11.69
CA LYS A 348 -3.65 14.53 -11.82
C LYS A 348 -3.71 13.19 -12.56
N MET A 349 -4.83 12.91 -13.22
CA MET A 349 -5.12 11.64 -13.91
C MET A 349 -4.39 11.47 -15.26
N VAL A 350 -3.59 12.45 -15.71
CA VAL A 350 -3.09 12.51 -17.10
C VAL A 350 -1.57 12.33 -17.25
N GLU A 351 -0.77 12.37 -16.18
CA GLU A 351 0.70 12.33 -16.32
C GLU A 351 1.30 11.05 -15.75
N ARG A 352 1.86 10.23 -16.66
CA ARG A 352 2.84 9.14 -16.46
C ARG A 352 2.31 7.71 -16.61
N SER A 353 2.52 7.15 -17.79
CA SER A 353 2.70 5.72 -18.04
C SER A 353 3.40 5.60 -19.38
N ALA A 354 4.60 5.00 -19.46
CA ALA A 354 5.38 4.93 -20.70
C ALA A 354 6.13 3.59 -20.91
N ASP A 355 6.24 2.71 -19.90
CA ASP A 355 7.32 1.71 -19.93
C ASP A 355 6.95 0.28 -20.33
N HIS A 356 5.69 -0.07 -20.63
CA HIS A 356 5.31 -1.49 -20.79
C HIS A 356 4.60 -1.88 -22.10
N GLY A 357 4.80 -1.11 -23.19
CA GLY A 357 4.18 -1.38 -24.49
C GLY A 357 4.99 -2.22 -25.50
N GLU A 358 6.29 -2.44 -25.27
CA GLU A 358 7.20 -2.92 -26.33
C GLU A 358 6.87 -4.31 -26.89
N HIS A 359 6.35 -5.22 -26.07
CA HIS A 359 6.05 -6.60 -26.50
C HIS A 359 4.83 -6.72 -27.42
N TYR A 360 4.06 -5.65 -27.62
CA TYR A 360 2.91 -5.65 -28.54
C TYR A 360 3.24 -5.08 -29.94
N ILE A 361 4.49 -4.70 -30.20
CA ILE A 361 4.94 -4.12 -31.47
C ILE A 361 5.77 -5.15 -32.26
N ALA A 362 5.23 -5.61 -33.38
CA ALA A 362 5.91 -6.48 -34.32
C ALA A 362 6.91 -5.68 -35.18
N ARG A 363 8.18 -5.69 -34.76
CA ARG A 363 9.28 -5.00 -35.45
C ARG A 363 9.78 -5.73 -36.72
N ASP A 364 9.46 -7.02 -36.88
CA ASP A 364 9.94 -7.86 -37.98
C ASP A 364 8.87 -8.86 -38.51
N SER A 365 9.25 -9.68 -39.50
CA SER A 365 8.35 -10.67 -40.11
C SER A 365 8.08 -11.89 -39.20
N ALA A 366 9.00 -12.22 -38.30
CA ALA A 366 8.79 -13.26 -37.29
C ALA A 366 7.81 -12.79 -36.21
N GLY A 367 7.99 -11.57 -35.68
CA GLY A 367 7.08 -10.91 -34.74
C GLY A 367 5.66 -10.77 -35.30
N TYR A 368 5.51 -10.47 -36.59
CA TYR A 368 4.18 -10.42 -37.23
C TYR A 368 3.46 -11.77 -37.23
N ARG A 369 4.18 -12.87 -37.54
CA ARG A 369 3.62 -14.23 -37.50
C ARG A 369 3.28 -14.66 -36.07
N ALA A 370 4.12 -14.29 -35.10
CA ALA A 370 3.86 -14.54 -33.69
C ALA A 370 2.59 -13.79 -33.22
N MET A 371 2.47 -12.51 -33.59
CA MET A 371 1.30 -11.68 -33.30
C MET A 371 0.03 -12.27 -33.93
N LEU A 372 0.09 -12.70 -35.18
CA LEU A 372 -1.04 -13.32 -35.87
C LEU A 372 -1.50 -14.62 -35.18
N LYS A 373 -0.56 -15.49 -34.80
CA LYS A 373 -0.88 -16.73 -34.06
C LYS A 373 -1.49 -16.43 -32.69
N ALA A 374 -0.92 -15.49 -31.94
CA ALA A 374 -1.45 -15.05 -30.66
C ALA A 374 -2.85 -14.43 -30.82
N ALA A 375 -3.08 -13.68 -31.89
CA ALA A 375 -4.38 -13.12 -32.20
C ALA A 375 -5.42 -14.17 -32.59
N CYS A 376 -5.03 -15.26 -33.25
CA CYS A 376 -5.93 -16.39 -33.49
C CYS A 376 -6.44 -17.00 -32.18
N ILE A 377 -5.57 -17.15 -31.16
CA ILE A 377 -5.96 -17.61 -29.82
C ILE A 377 -6.99 -16.65 -29.21
N GLY A 378 -6.74 -15.34 -29.32
CA GLY A 378 -7.68 -14.31 -28.87
C GLY A 378 -9.05 -14.42 -29.55
N GLY A 379 -9.07 -14.65 -30.87
CA GLY A 379 -10.30 -14.81 -31.65
C GLY A 379 -11.09 -16.05 -31.24
N LEU A 380 -10.41 -17.19 -31.08
CA LEU A 380 -11.01 -18.44 -30.64
C LEU A 380 -11.71 -18.29 -29.28
N VAL A 381 -11.03 -17.72 -28.28
CA VAL A 381 -11.61 -17.50 -26.93
C VAL A 381 -12.74 -16.47 -26.97
N THR A 382 -12.65 -15.47 -27.85
CA THR A 382 -13.69 -14.44 -28.00
C THR A 382 -15.00 -15.05 -28.50
N ALA A 383 -14.96 -16.05 -29.38
CA ALA A 383 -16.15 -16.78 -29.82
C ALA A 383 -16.93 -17.36 -28.62
N PHE A 384 -16.23 -18.06 -27.71
CA PHE A 384 -16.84 -18.59 -26.49
C PHE A 384 -17.33 -17.50 -25.53
N THR A 385 -16.64 -16.36 -25.48
CA THR A 385 -17.04 -15.21 -24.67
C THR A 385 -18.39 -14.66 -25.10
N VAL A 386 -18.61 -14.54 -26.42
CA VAL A 386 -19.87 -14.08 -27.00
C VAL A 386 -21.00 -15.08 -26.72
N LEU A 387 -20.73 -16.37 -26.84
CA LEU A 387 -21.70 -17.42 -26.49
C LEU A 387 -22.10 -17.36 -25.01
N GLY A 388 -21.13 -17.19 -24.11
CA GLY A 388 -21.37 -16.98 -22.69
C GLY A 388 -22.26 -15.76 -22.42
N LYS A 389 -22.02 -14.64 -23.13
CA LYS A 389 -22.86 -13.45 -23.04
C LYS A 389 -24.30 -13.71 -23.51
N ILE A 390 -24.47 -14.39 -24.64
CA ILE A 390 -25.80 -14.73 -25.17
C ILE A 390 -26.55 -15.65 -24.19
N ALA A 391 -25.86 -16.61 -23.59
CA ALA A 391 -26.44 -17.51 -22.58
C ALA A 391 -26.84 -16.77 -21.31
N LEU A 392 -25.98 -15.89 -20.80
CA LEU A 392 -26.28 -15.05 -19.62
C LEU A 392 -27.50 -14.17 -19.83
N ALA A 393 -27.62 -13.54 -21.00
CA ALA A 393 -28.77 -12.70 -21.35
C ALA A 393 -30.10 -13.47 -21.48
N ARG A 394 -30.08 -14.82 -21.50
CA ARG A 394 -31.30 -15.64 -21.49
C ARG A 394 -31.78 -15.98 -20.08
N LEU A 395 -30.97 -15.72 -19.05
CA LEU A 395 -31.30 -16.07 -17.66
C LEU A 395 -32.29 -15.09 -17.02
N GLY A 396 -32.59 -13.95 -17.66
CA GLY A 396 -33.56 -12.97 -17.19
C GLY A 396 -33.25 -12.42 -15.80
N LEU A 397 -31.96 -12.17 -15.53
CA LEU A 397 -31.53 -11.69 -14.20
C LEU A 397 -31.84 -10.20 -14.07
N ALA A 398 -31.88 -9.69 -12.83
CA ALA A 398 -31.96 -8.24 -12.66
C ALA A 398 -30.72 -7.56 -13.27
N HIS A 399 -30.90 -6.37 -13.85
CA HIS A 399 -29.90 -5.66 -14.67
C HIS A 399 -28.54 -5.54 -13.96
N PHE A 400 -28.53 -5.31 -12.64
CA PHE A 400 -27.31 -5.32 -11.83
C PHE A 400 -26.54 -6.65 -11.90
N PHE A 401 -27.22 -7.78 -11.72
CA PHE A 401 -26.60 -9.10 -11.77
C PHE A 401 -26.19 -9.48 -13.19
N GLU A 402 -26.92 -9.06 -14.22
CA GLU A 402 -26.50 -9.23 -15.61
C GLU A 402 -25.17 -8.53 -15.89
N GLY A 403 -25.01 -7.28 -15.41
CA GLY A 403 -23.73 -6.56 -15.50
C GLY A 403 -22.59 -7.23 -14.73
N VAL A 404 -22.86 -7.75 -13.54
CA VAL A 404 -21.87 -8.49 -12.73
C VAL A 404 -21.43 -9.77 -13.44
N PHE A 405 -22.35 -10.59 -13.93
CA PHE A 405 -21.99 -11.83 -14.62
C PHE A 405 -21.36 -11.57 -15.99
N ALA A 406 -21.78 -10.54 -16.71
CA ALA A 406 -21.10 -10.09 -17.93
C ALA A 406 -19.67 -9.66 -17.62
N SER A 407 -19.44 -8.92 -16.53
CA SER A 407 -18.10 -8.51 -16.08
C SER A 407 -17.22 -9.71 -15.77
N ILE A 408 -17.76 -10.71 -15.07
CA ILE A 408 -17.05 -11.96 -14.77
C ILE A 408 -16.70 -12.71 -16.07
N ASN A 409 -17.65 -12.82 -17.02
CA ASN A 409 -17.42 -13.46 -18.31
C ASN A 409 -16.30 -12.76 -19.09
N TYR A 410 -16.33 -11.43 -19.20
CA TYR A 410 -15.28 -10.66 -19.86
C TYR A 410 -13.93 -10.80 -19.15
N ALA A 411 -13.88 -10.61 -17.82
CA ALA A 411 -12.65 -10.71 -17.05
C ALA A 411 -12.02 -12.11 -17.16
N PHE A 412 -12.83 -13.16 -17.04
CA PHE A 412 -12.39 -14.54 -17.20
C PHE A 412 -11.82 -14.79 -18.60
N SER A 413 -12.55 -14.43 -19.66
CA SER A 413 -12.08 -14.60 -21.03
C SER A 413 -10.78 -13.84 -21.29
N PHE A 414 -10.66 -12.63 -20.78
CA PHE A 414 -9.44 -11.84 -20.89
C PHE A 414 -8.25 -12.46 -20.16
N LEU A 415 -8.47 -13.03 -18.98
CA LEU A 415 -7.45 -13.78 -18.23
C LEU A 415 -7.03 -15.05 -18.98
N VAL A 416 -7.97 -15.78 -19.58
CA VAL A 416 -7.68 -16.97 -20.40
C VAL A 416 -6.88 -16.60 -21.64
N ILE A 417 -7.28 -15.55 -22.37
CA ILE A 417 -6.53 -15.04 -23.52
C ILE A 417 -5.08 -14.73 -23.10
N ALA A 418 -4.89 -13.98 -22.02
CA ALA A 418 -3.55 -13.65 -21.54
C ALA A 418 -2.76 -14.88 -21.08
N ALA A 419 -3.38 -15.82 -20.36
CA ALA A 419 -2.74 -17.04 -19.88
C ALA A 419 -2.27 -17.96 -21.02
N LEU A 420 -2.99 -17.96 -22.15
CA LEU A 420 -2.62 -18.70 -23.35
C LEU A 420 -1.64 -17.93 -24.26
N GLY A 421 -1.20 -16.74 -23.84
CA GLY A 421 -0.34 -15.86 -24.66
C GLY A 421 -1.06 -15.29 -25.89
N GLY A 422 -2.40 -15.22 -25.85
CA GLY A 422 -3.23 -14.67 -26.91
C GLY A 422 -3.30 -13.14 -26.88
N VAL A 423 -3.63 -12.56 -28.03
CA VAL A 423 -3.76 -11.11 -28.22
C VAL A 423 -5.16 -10.76 -28.70
N LEU A 424 -5.72 -9.69 -28.16
CA LEU A 424 -6.99 -9.12 -28.60
C LEU A 424 -6.74 -7.74 -29.21
N ALA A 425 -7.16 -7.55 -30.45
CA ALA A 425 -6.95 -6.32 -31.21
C ALA A 425 -7.46 -5.09 -30.48
N THR A 426 -8.62 -5.21 -29.82
CA THR A 426 -9.22 -4.10 -29.07
C THR A 426 -8.39 -3.69 -27.85
N LYS A 427 -7.48 -4.51 -27.34
CA LYS A 427 -6.61 -4.14 -26.22
C LYS A 427 -5.31 -3.46 -26.63
N GLN A 428 -4.85 -3.68 -27.85
CA GLN A 428 -3.56 -3.15 -28.29
C GLN A 428 -3.47 -1.63 -28.23
N PRO A 429 -4.46 -0.83 -28.70
CA PRO A 429 -4.35 0.63 -28.68
C PRO A 429 -4.02 1.22 -27.31
N ALA A 430 -4.61 0.69 -26.24
CA ALA A 430 -4.38 1.18 -24.88
C ALA A 430 -3.02 0.81 -24.29
N VAL A 431 -2.37 -0.22 -24.84
CA VAL A 431 -1.02 -0.66 -24.45
C VAL A 431 0.05 0.01 -25.29
N THR A 432 -0.26 0.39 -26.55
CA THR A 432 0.67 1.03 -27.47
C THR A 432 0.65 2.56 -27.42
N ALA A 433 -0.49 3.18 -27.08
CA ALA A 433 -0.60 4.64 -26.95
C ALA A 433 0.39 5.25 -25.93
N PRO A 434 0.65 4.63 -24.76
CA PRO A 434 1.67 5.12 -23.83
C PRO A 434 3.09 5.09 -24.41
N ALA A 435 3.43 4.05 -25.19
CA ALA A 435 4.73 3.95 -25.87
C ALA A 435 4.90 5.02 -26.96
N LEU A 436 3.83 5.32 -27.70
CA LEU A 436 3.80 6.42 -28.67
C LEU A 436 3.95 7.78 -27.97
N ALA A 437 3.25 8.00 -26.86
CA ALA A 437 3.31 9.23 -26.07
C ALA A 437 4.70 9.46 -25.45
N ALA A 438 5.39 8.38 -25.02
CA ALA A 438 6.76 8.45 -24.50
C ALA A 438 7.76 9.00 -25.53
N LYS A 439 7.52 8.74 -26.82
CA LYS A 439 8.36 9.18 -27.95
C LYS A 439 7.96 10.55 -28.51
N MET A 440 6.84 11.11 -28.07
CA MET A 440 6.44 12.49 -28.41
C MET A 440 7.27 13.56 -27.71
N GLY A 441 8.11 13.21 -26.73
CA GLY A 441 9.01 14.16 -26.05
C GLY A 441 10.22 14.62 -26.89
N GLU A 442 10.50 13.96 -28.03
CA GLU A 442 11.68 14.21 -28.88
C GLU A 442 11.32 14.83 -30.25
N LEU A 443 10.13 15.44 -30.35
CA LEU A 443 9.58 15.99 -31.61
C LEU A 443 10.36 17.19 -32.18
N ASP A 444 11.24 17.80 -31.40
CA ASP A 444 12.03 18.97 -31.81
C ASP A 444 13.16 18.62 -32.79
N THR A 445 13.34 17.35 -33.15
CA THR A 445 14.38 16.88 -34.08
C THR A 445 13.80 16.13 -35.28
N VAL A 446 14.41 16.29 -36.46
CA VAL A 446 14.04 15.57 -37.70
C VAL A 446 14.18 14.06 -37.54
N ASP A 447 15.19 13.61 -36.79
CA ASP A 447 15.42 12.21 -36.50
C ASP A 447 14.35 11.63 -35.56
N GLY A 448 13.91 12.39 -34.55
CA GLY A 448 12.79 12.04 -33.68
C GLY A 448 11.48 11.87 -34.45
N LEU A 449 11.21 12.76 -35.42
CA LEU A 449 10.03 12.64 -36.29
C LEU A 449 10.09 11.40 -37.20
N ARG A 450 11.25 11.09 -37.81
CA ARG A 450 11.40 9.86 -38.62
C ARG A 450 11.24 8.60 -37.77
N ALA A 451 11.79 8.60 -36.56
CA ALA A 451 11.63 7.50 -35.62
C ALA A 451 10.14 7.28 -35.28
N LEU A 452 9.40 8.35 -34.98
CA LEU A 452 7.96 8.29 -34.70
C LEU A 452 7.15 7.74 -35.89
N ILE A 453 7.45 8.16 -37.11
CA ILE A 453 6.78 7.66 -38.32
C ILE A 453 7.05 6.15 -38.49
N GLY A 454 8.30 5.73 -38.30
CA GLY A 454 8.68 4.31 -38.32
C GLY A 454 7.94 3.48 -37.26
N GLU A 455 7.87 3.99 -36.03
CA GLU A 455 7.14 3.38 -34.92
C GLU A 455 5.63 3.27 -35.25
N THR A 456 5.04 4.33 -35.80
CA THR A 456 3.63 4.36 -36.20
C THR A 456 3.33 3.32 -37.28
N ALA A 457 4.22 3.15 -38.26
CA ALA A 457 4.09 2.12 -39.29
C ALA A 457 4.17 0.69 -38.70
N MET A 458 5.10 0.46 -37.76
CA MET A 458 5.20 -0.82 -37.05
C MET A 458 3.97 -1.10 -36.18
N LEU A 459 3.42 -0.06 -35.54
CA LEU A 459 2.19 -0.15 -34.76
C LEU A 459 0.99 -0.50 -35.62
N LEU A 460 0.77 0.19 -36.74
CA LEU A 460 -0.31 -0.11 -37.69
C LEU A 460 -0.20 -1.55 -38.21
N ARG A 461 1.01 -1.99 -38.55
CA ARG A 461 1.27 -3.36 -38.97
C ARG A 461 0.92 -4.38 -37.87
N SER A 462 1.25 -4.09 -36.62
CA SER A 462 0.92 -4.94 -35.47
C SER A 462 -0.58 -5.01 -35.18
N GLN A 463 -1.27 -3.89 -35.31
CA GLN A 463 -2.73 -3.80 -35.17
C GLN A 463 -3.44 -4.55 -36.29
N ALA A 464 -2.97 -4.44 -37.54
CA ALA A 464 -3.49 -5.21 -38.65
C ALA A 464 -3.36 -6.73 -38.37
N ALA A 465 -2.19 -7.19 -37.92
CA ALA A 465 -1.98 -8.60 -37.57
C ALA A 465 -2.96 -9.08 -36.48
N ALA A 466 -3.20 -8.26 -35.46
CA ALA A 466 -4.12 -8.61 -34.39
C ALA A 466 -5.58 -8.67 -34.88
N ILE A 467 -6.03 -7.67 -35.64
CA ILE A 467 -7.40 -7.62 -36.17
C ILE A 467 -7.66 -8.81 -37.08
N PHE A 468 -6.79 -9.04 -38.07
CA PHE A 468 -6.97 -10.14 -39.02
C PHE A 468 -6.84 -11.49 -38.33
N GLY A 469 -5.92 -11.67 -37.39
CA GLY A 469 -5.78 -12.90 -36.62
C GLY A 469 -7.00 -13.22 -35.78
N ASN A 470 -7.57 -12.22 -35.08
CA ASN A 470 -8.83 -12.41 -34.36
C ASN A 470 -9.96 -12.80 -35.33
N LEU A 471 -10.08 -12.13 -36.48
CA LEU A 471 -11.15 -12.36 -37.45
C LEU A 471 -11.07 -13.75 -38.11
N ILE A 472 -9.88 -14.15 -38.55
CA ILE A 472 -9.58 -15.45 -39.16
C ILE A 472 -9.91 -16.60 -38.21
N ALA A 473 -9.77 -16.41 -36.90
CA ALA A 473 -10.13 -17.43 -35.92
C ALA A 473 -11.60 -17.37 -35.50
N VAL A 474 -12.16 -16.18 -35.25
CA VAL A 474 -13.52 -16.07 -34.69
C VAL A 474 -14.60 -16.47 -35.67
N ILE A 475 -14.47 -16.11 -36.97
CA ILE A 475 -15.48 -16.41 -37.99
C ILE A 475 -15.63 -17.93 -38.17
N PRO A 476 -14.57 -18.70 -38.48
CA PRO A 476 -14.71 -20.14 -38.66
C PRO A 476 -15.16 -20.84 -37.38
N THR A 477 -14.67 -20.39 -36.21
CA THR A 477 -15.09 -20.95 -34.92
C THR A 477 -16.59 -20.79 -34.71
N MET A 478 -17.13 -19.58 -34.92
CA MET A 478 -18.57 -19.34 -34.75
C MET A 478 -19.41 -20.07 -35.79
N LEU A 479 -18.92 -20.20 -37.04
CA LEU A 479 -19.58 -21.01 -38.07
C LEU A 479 -19.63 -22.48 -37.66
N LEU A 480 -18.52 -23.06 -37.20
CA LEU A 480 -18.47 -24.45 -36.72
C LEU A 480 -19.40 -24.69 -35.54
N ILE A 481 -19.40 -23.79 -34.55
CA ILE A 481 -20.27 -23.91 -33.38
C ILE A 481 -21.74 -23.79 -33.78
N THR A 482 -22.08 -22.82 -34.63
CA THR A 482 -23.47 -22.59 -35.05
C THR A 482 -23.98 -23.73 -35.93
N ALA A 483 -23.15 -24.23 -36.86
CA ALA A 483 -23.47 -25.39 -37.68
C ALA A 483 -23.63 -26.66 -36.82
N GLY A 484 -22.72 -26.90 -35.88
CA GLY A 484 -22.83 -28.02 -34.94
C GLY A 484 -24.09 -27.95 -34.08
N PHE A 485 -24.44 -26.76 -33.59
CA PHE A 485 -25.67 -26.56 -32.82
C PHE A 485 -26.93 -26.77 -33.66
N LEU A 486 -26.94 -26.27 -34.90
CA LEU A 486 -28.06 -26.44 -35.83
C LEU A 486 -28.27 -27.92 -36.17
N LEU A 487 -27.18 -28.65 -36.47
CA LEU A 487 -27.23 -30.08 -36.75
C LEU A 487 -27.71 -30.91 -35.55
N ALA A 488 -27.32 -30.52 -34.33
CA ALA A 488 -27.70 -31.23 -33.11
C ALA A 488 -29.13 -30.90 -32.61
N SER A 489 -29.57 -29.65 -32.77
CA SER A 489 -30.76 -29.12 -32.09
C SER A 489 -31.91 -28.79 -33.04
N GLY A 490 -31.67 -28.81 -34.36
CA GLY A 490 -32.64 -28.41 -35.39
C GLY A 490 -33.03 -26.93 -35.37
N THR A 491 -32.41 -26.12 -34.50
CA THR A 491 -32.73 -24.71 -34.28
C THR A 491 -31.47 -23.84 -34.37
N THR A 492 -31.64 -22.57 -34.74
CA THR A 492 -30.52 -21.64 -34.81
C THR A 492 -30.17 -21.11 -33.42
N LEU A 493 -28.86 -20.88 -33.19
CA LEU A 493 -28.38 -20.36 -31.92
C LEU A 493 -28.90 -18.94 -31.61
N MET A 494 -29.30 -18.19 -32.65
CA MET A 494 -29.94 -16.88 -32.54
C MET A 494 -31.11 -16.79 -33.54
N THR A 495 -32.19 -16.11 -33.17
CA THR A 495 -33.35 -15.94 -34.05
C THR A 495 -32.98 -15.01 -35.23
N PRO A 496 -33.60 -15.19 -36.41
CA PRO A 496 -33.35 -14.34 -37.57
C PRO A 496 -33.56 -12.84 -37.29
N GLU A 497 -34.58 -12.50 -36.50
CA GLU A 497 -34.91 -11.12 -36.12
C GLU A 497 -33.79 -10.51 -35.28
N LYS A 498 -33.29 -11.25 -34.29
CA LYS A 498 -32.19 -10.80 -33.43
C LYS A 498 -30.88 -10.69 -34.22
N ALA A 499 -30.65 -11.57 -35.20
CA ALA A 499 -29.51 -11.49 -36.12
C ALA A 499 -29.54 -10.24 -37.00
N ARG A 500 -30.70 -9.93 -37.60
CA ARG A 500 -30.87 -8.69 -38.38
C ARG A 500 -30.72 -7.44 -37.52
N ALA A 501 -31.31 -7.43 -36.32
CA ALA A 501 -31.18 -6.32 -35.38
C ALA A 501 -29.73 -6.10 -34.96
N ALA A 502 -28.98 -7.17 -34.66
CA ALA A 502 -27.56 -7.09 -34.34
C ALA A 502 -26.74 -6.53 -35.51
N LEU A 503 -27.01 -6.96 -36.75
CA LEU A 503 -26.35 -6.41 -37.94
C LEU A 503 -26.69 -4.92 -38.15
N HIS A 504 -27.95 -4.53 -38.00
CA HIS A 504 -28.37 -3.13 -38.12
C HIS A 504 -27.79 -2.22 -37.03
N SER A 505 -27.53 -2.76 -35.84
CA SER A 505 -26.87 -2.01 -34.76
C SER A 505 -25.40 -1.66 -35.08
N LEU A 506 -24.78 -2.37 -36.03
CA LEU A 506 -23.41 -2.15 -36.50
C LEU A 506 -23.42 -1.18 -37.71
N SER A 507 -23.81 0.08 -37.48
CA SER A 507 -23.81 1.13 -38.52
C SER A 507 -22.64 2.09 -38.35
N LEU A 508 -21.90 2.34 -39.44
CA LEU A 508 -20.76 3.28 -39.47
C LEU A 508 -21.21 4.74 -39.25
N VAL A 509 -22.41 5.08 -39.71
CA VAL A 509 -23.03 6.43 -39.59
C VAL A 509 -23.92 6.52 -38.33
N GLY A 510 -24.13 5.40 -37.62
CA GLY A 510 -24.91 5.34 -36.38
C GLY A 510 -24.08 5.71 -35.13
N PRO A 511 -24.55 5.34 -33.92
CA PRO A 511 -23.83 5.64 -32.67
C PRO A 511 -22.57 4.79 -32.45
N ALA A 512 -22.23 3.87 -33.39
CA ALA A 512 -21.08 2.98 -33.25
C ALA A 512 -19.74 3.71 -33.03
N PRO A 513 -19.42 4.86 -33.67
CA PRO A 513 -18.21 5.62 -33.38
C PRO A 513 -18.15 6.15 -31.95
N LEU A 514 -19.30 6.57 -31.37
CA LEU A 514 -19.38 6.99 -29.97
C LEU A 514 -19.08 5.81 -29.03
N TYR A 515 -19.65 4.64 -29.29
CA TYR A 515 -19.33 3.43 -28.53
C TYR A 515 -17.87 3.01 -28.68
N ALA A 516 -17.28 3.15 -29.88
CA ALA A 516 -15.87 2.86 -30.11
C ALA A 516 -14.96 3.83 -29.34
N ALA A 517 -15.28 5.14 -29.34
CA ALA A 517 -14.57 6.14 -28.56
C ALA A 517 -14.68 5.87 -27.05
N LEU A 518 -15.89 5.56 -26.56
CA LEU A 518 -16.10 5.17 -25.16
C LEU A 518 -15.30 3.92 -24.81
N THR A 519 -15.31 2.90 -25.67
CA THR A 519 -14.50 1.69 -25.48
C THR A 519 -13.02 2.04 -25.41
N GLY A 520 -12.54 2.96 -26.26
CA GLY A 520 -11.19 3.51 -26.20
C GLY A 520 -10.85 4.13 -24.85
N ILE A 521 -11.76 4.93 -24.27
CA ILE A 521 -11.62 5.51 -22.92
C ILE A 521 -11.55 4.40 -21.86
N LEU A 522 -12.43 3.39 -21.92
CA LEU A 522 -12.42 2.29 -20.96
C LEU A 522 -11.13 1.46 -21.03
N LEU A 523 -10.62 1.24 -22.25
CA LEU A 523 -9.34 0.58 -22.47
C LEU A 523 -8.17 1.41 -21.92
N TRP A 524 -8.19 2.73 -22.13
CA TRP A 524 -7.21 3.64 -21.56
C TRP A 524 -7.24 3.67 -20.03
N LEU A 525 -8.43 3.77 -19.41
CA LEU A 525 -8.59 3.66 -17.96
C LEU A 525 -8.06 2.32 -17.43
N SER A 526 -8.28 1.25 -18.18
CA SER A 526 -7.78 -0.07 -17.84
C SER A 526 -6.26 -0.19 -17.95
N SER A 527 -5.62 0.45 -18.93
CA SER A 527 -4.16 0.46 -19.03
C SER A 527 -3.51 1.33 -17.96
N LEU A 528 -4.15 2.43 -17.56
CA LEU A 528 -3.76 3.20 -16.37
C LEU A 528 -3.80 2.35 -15.10
N ALA A 529 -4.87 1.57 -14.90
CA ALA A 529 -4.98 0.66 -13.75
C ALA A 529 -3.86 -0.40 -13.75
N ALA A 530 -3.52 -0.96 -14.92
CA ALA A 530 -2.43 -1.91 -15.08
C ALA A 530 -1.06 -1.29 -14.77
N GLY A 531 -0.75 -0.13 -15.38
CA GLY A 531 0.52 0.57 -15.16
C GLY A 531 0.68 1.06 -13.73
N PHE A 532 -0.42 1.48 -13.10
CA PHE A 532 -0.45 1.79 -11.67
C PHE A 532 -0.07 0.58 -10.82
N ALA A 533 -0.67 -0.59 -11.08
CA ALA A 533 -0.40 -1.81 -10.32
C ALA A 533 1.04 -2.32 -10.48
N ASP A 534 1.61 -2.17 -11.67
CA ASP A 534 2.99 -2.61 -11.96
C ASP A 534 4.03 -1.74 -11.25
N ASN A 535 3.92 -0.42 -11.44
CA ASN A 535 4.78 0.56 -10.76
C ASN A 535 4.66 0.43 -9.24
N TRP A 536 3.46 0.16 -8.75
CA TRP A 536 3.22 -0.12 -7.33
C TRP A 536 3.95 -1.36 -6.83
N PHE A 537 3.95 -2.44 -7.62
CA PHE A 537 4.63 -3.69 -7.29
C PHE A 537 6.14 -3.50 -7.20
N ALA A 538 6.71 -2.74 -8.14
CA ALA A 538 8.13 -2.40 -8.17
C ALA A 538 8.53 -1.47 -7.02
N LEU A 539 7.84 -0.34 -6.84
CA LEU A 539 8.17 0.69 -5.85
C LEU A 539 8.23 0.13 -4.42
N ARG A 540 7.36 -0.83 -4.10
CA ARG A 540 7.25 -1.41 -2.75
C ARG A 540 8.06 -2.68 -2.54
N ARG A 541 8.85 -3.09 -3.54
CA ARG A 541 9.59 -4.37 -3.49
C ARG A 541 8.66 -5.52 -3.11
N LEU A 542 7.44 -5.53 -3.65
CA LEU A 542 6.36 -6.44 -3.24
C LEU A 542 6.72 -7.91 -3.44
N ARG A 543 7.62 -8.20 -4.39
CA ARG A 543 8.27 -9.50 -4.54
C ARG A 543 8.93 -9.98 -3.24
N GLU A 544 9.74 -9.13 -2.63
CA GLU A 544 10.49 -9.46 -1.41
C GLU A 544 9.54 -9.61 -0.22
N ALA A 545 8.54 -8.72 -0.13
CA ALA A 545 7.49 -8.78 0.88
C ALA A 545 6.70 -10.10 0.83
N LEU A 546 6.30 -10.54 -0.37
CA LEU A 546 5.54 -11.77 -0.57
C LEU A 546 6.40 -13.03 -0.38
N ALA A 547 7.67 -13.00 -0.78
CA ALA A 547 8.59 -14.12 -0.60
C ALA A 547 8.83 -14.46 0.88
N HIS A 548 8.87 -13.44 1.75
CA HIS A 548 9.13 -13.59 3.19
C HIS A 548 7.86 -13.49 4.06
N GLN A 549 6.68 -13.42 3.46
CA GLN A 549 5.42 -13.28 4.20
C GLN A 549 5.15 -14.50 5.11
N ARG A 550 5.03 -14.28 6.44
CA ARG A 550 4.72 -15.30 7.47
C ARG A 550 3.60 -16.27 7.02
N ARG A 551 2.45 -15.73 6.60
CA ARG A 551 1.27 -16.55 6.23
C ARG A 551 1.48 -17.34 4.94
N LEU A 552 2.17 -16.75 3.97
CA LEU A 552 2.35 -17.34 2.64
C LEU A 552 3.45 -18.41 2.67
N VAL A 553 4.55 -18.14 3.36
CA VAL A 553 5.62 -19.10 3.66
C VAL A 553 5.08 -20.26 4.49
N HIS A 554 4.24 -19.99 5.49
CA HIS A 554 3.63 -21.05 6.30
C HIS A 554 2.63 -21.92 5.50
N ALA A 555 1.87 -21.31 4.58
CA ALA A 555 0.88 -22.03 3.80
C ALA A 555 1.48 -22.83 2.62
N LEU A 556 2.50 -22.28 1.93
CA LEU A 556 3.05 -22.83 0.68
C LEU A 556 4.48 -23.40 0.81
N GLY A 557 5.23 -22.95 1.82
CA GLY A 557 6.68 -23.15 1.98
C GLY A 557 7.51 -22.04 1.32
N ALA A 558 8.70 -21.74 1.86
CA ALA A 558 9.55 -20.63 1.41
C ALA A 558 9.88 -20.66 -0.10
N ALA A 559 10.28 -21.82 -0.62
CA ALA A 559 10.61 -21.98 -2.05
C ALA A 559 9.40 -21.83 -3.00
N ARG A 560 8.17 -22.09 -2.52
CA ARG A 560 6.95 -21.87 -3.33
C ARG A 560 6.48 -20.43 -3.22
N ALA A 561 6.59 -19.83 -2.03
CA ALA A 561 6.30 -18.41 -1.81
C ALA A 561 7.16 -17.52 -2.73
N ALA A 562 8.46 -17.77 -2.82
CA ALA A 562 9.37 -17.05 -3.71
C ALA A 562 8.99 -17.19 -5.20
N ARG A 563 8.64 -18.41 -5.65
CA ARG A 563 8.19 -18.64 -7.04
C ARG A 563 6.87 -17.93 -7.35
N TRP A 564 5.94 -17.93 -6.41
CA TRP A 564 4.68 -17.20 -6.53
C TRP A 564 4.89 -15.69 -6.60
N ALA A 565 5.80 -15.15 -5.79
CA ALA A 565 6.14 -13.73 -5.81
C ALA A 565 6.72 -13.30 -7.17
N ILE A 566 7.63 -14.10 -7.76
CA ILE A 566 8.19 -13.85 -9.10
C ILE A 566 7.13 -13.95 -10.19
N TRP A 567 6.23 -14.94 -10.09
CA TRP A 567 5.14 -15.07 -11.05
C TRP A 567 4.21 -13.87 -10.99
N LEU A 568 3.84 -13.43 -9.78
CA LEU A 568 2.94 -12.28 -9.60
C LEU A 568 3.57 -10.98 -10.09
N GLU A 569 4.85 -10.74 -9.81
CA GLU A 569 5.62 -9.61 -10.34
C GLU A 569 5.48 -9.50 -11.87
N ARG A 570 5.62 -10.63 -12.58
CA ARG A 570 5.56 -10.66 -14.05
C ARG A 570 4.15 -10.52 -14.63
N HIS A 571 3.10 -10.77 -13.85
CA HIS A 571 1.73 -10.86 -14.38
C HIS A 571 0.75 -9.86 -13.74
N VAL A 572 1.13 -9.14 -12.68
CA VAL A 572 0.22 -8.26 -11.94
C VAL A 572 -0.40 -7.18 -12.83
N ALA A 573 0.39 -6.54 -13.69
CA ALA A 573 -0.09 -5.54 -14.65
C ALA A 573 -1.16 -6.12 -15.58
N THR A 574 -0.89 -7.30 -16.14
CA THR A 574 -1.79 -8.01 -17.05
C THR A 574 -3.07 -8.44 -16.35
N ILE A 575 -2.97 -8.98 -15.12
CA ILE A 575 -4.13 -9.40 -14.33
C ILE A 575 -5.01 -8.19 -14.02
N VAL A 576 -4.43 -7.13 -13.47
CA VAL A 576 -5.17 -5.92 -13.07
C VAL A 576 -5.82 -5.29 -14.29
N GLY A 577 -5.09 -5.10 -15.39
CA GLY A 577 -5.66 -4.56 -16.63
C GLY A 577 -6.80 -5.42 -17.18
N ASN A 578 -6.66 -6.73 -17.20
CA ASN A 578 -7.73 -7.60 -17.72
C ASN A 578 -8.98 -7.60 -16.84
N VAL A 579 -8.81 -7.60 -15.53
CA VAL A 579 -9.92 -7.56 -14.58
C VAL A 579 -10.60 -6.19 -14.61
N SER A 580 -9.84 -5.09 -14.61
CA SER A 580 -10.41 -3.74 -14.69
C SER A 580 -11.21 -3.56 -15.98
N LEU A 581 -10.67 -4.00 -17.12
CA LEU A 581 -11.42 -3.91 -18.38
C LEU A 581 -12.70 -4.74 -18.36
N GLY A 582 -12.65 -5.96 -17.81
CA GLY A 582 -13.82 -6.82 -17.70
C GLY A 582 -14.94 -6.16 -16.89
N VAL A 583 -14.59 -5.56 -15.76
CA VAL A 583 -15.53 -4.82 -14.90
C VAL A 583 -16.07 -3.58 -15.61
N LEU A 584 -15.20 -2.78 -16.24
CA LEU A 584 -15.62 -1.56 -16.95
C LEU A 584 -16.59 -1.87 -18.10
N LEU A 585 -16.33 -2.93 -18.88
CA LEU A 585 -17.19 -3.33 -20.00
C LEU A 585 -18.51 -3.98 -19.55
N GLY A 586 -18.52 -4.72 -18.44
CA GLY A 586 -19.73 -5.39 -17.96
C GLY A 586 -20.63 -4.49 -17.11
N MET A 587 -20.06 -3.66 -16.22
CA MET A 587 -20.82 -2.75 -15.36
C MET A 587 -21.13 -1.39 -16.00
N GLY A 588 -20.36 -0.96 -17.01
CA GLY A 588 -20.53 0.34 -17.66
C GLY A 588 -21.97 0.63 -18.11
N PRO A 589 -22.63 -0.29 -18.85
CA PRO A 589 -24.03 -0.10 -19.27
C PRO A 589 -25.00 0.02 -18.10
N VAL A 590 -24.85 -0.82 -17.07
CA VAL A 590 -25.71 -0.80 -15.88
C VAL A 590 -25.58 0.52 -15.13
N VAL A 591 -24.36 1.03 -14.96
CA VAL A 591 -24.14 2.32 -14.28
C VAL A 591 -24.73 3.47 -15.11
N ALA A 592 -24.61 3.42 -16.44
CA ALA A 592 -25.19 4.43 -17.31
C ALA A 592 -26.72 4.44 -17.29
N GLU A 593 -27.39 3.31 -17.00
CA GLU A 593 -28.85 3.28 -16.83
C GLU A 593 -29.34 3.90 -15.52
N PHE A 594 -28.47 4.09 -14.53
CA PHE A 594 -28.82 4.74 -13.25
C PHE A 594 -28.81 6.28 -13.32
N PHE A 595 -28.20 6.88 -14.35
CA PHE A 595 -28.06 8.32 -14.54
C PHE A 595 -28.83 8.76 -15.80
#